data_AF-A0AAE3RR10-F1
#
_entry.id   AF-A0AAE3RR10-F1
#
_cell.length_a   1.000
_cell.length_b   1.000
_cell.length_c   1.000
_cell.angle_alpha   90.00
_cell.angle_beta   90.00
_cell.angle_gamma   90.00
#
_symmetry.space_group_name_H-M   'P 1'
#
loop_
_entity.id
_entity.type
_entity.pdbx_description
1 polymer ?
#
loop_
_entity_poly.entity_id
_entity_poly.type
_entity_poly.pdbx_seq_one_letter_code
_entity_poly.pdbx_strand_id
1 'polypeptide(L)'
;MAGYSACLTSFTSSIRFSLHAYEALKDEQFFCEEQGAPFTKHNDMQVLQRRYEKQQVEADEYTKDWIACFELISKIIHVEEARNDDDTKDKLIAVGNEQDISHALKFVETESELLHLSLLCDDAEFFPDLQDELRKTPAIEKRSRQLSRALMKKGFEPIFMEMDEKQQLIAGNAMLRQMAKIADPDDKMEGYRKVANYIEAGEYLSNHKLFNAGMNALSDKALRLENLTQPALLEG
;
A
#
# COMPACT_ATOMS: atom_id res chain seq x y z
N MET A 1 24.35 23.57 -13.09
CA MET A 1 24.16 24.54 -11.98
C MET A 1 23.76 25.95 -12.44
N ALA A 2 24.27 26.49 -13.56
CA ALA A 2 23.94 27.86 -13.99
C ALA A 2 22.45 28.11 -14.31
N GLY A 3 21.75 27.14 -14.91
CA GLY A 3 20.32 27.28 -15.24
C GLY A 3 19.38 27.27 -14.03
N TYR A 4 19.73 26.55 -12.96
CA TYR A 4 18.92 26.48 -11.73
C TYR A 4 18.99 27.80 -10.95
N SER A 5 20.17 28.42 -10.86
CA SER A 5 20.36 29.72 -10.21
C SER A 5 19.51 30.83 -10.86
N ALA A 6 19.40 30.83 -12.20
CA ALA A 6 18.59 31.80 -12.94
C ALA A 6 17.07 31.62 -12.71
N CYS A 7 16.62 30.37 -12.55
CA CYS A 7 15.20 30.07 -12.31
C CYS A 7 14.76 30.46 -10.89
N LEU A 8 15.57 30.14 -9.87
CA LEU A 8 15.31 30.53 -8.47
C LEU A 8 15.32 32.04 -8.26
N THR A 9 16.27 32.74 -8.88
CA THR A 9 16.32 34.21 -8.83
C THR A 9 15.13 34.85 -9.53
N SER A 10 14.67 34.27 -10.64
CA SER A 10 13.44 34.73 -11.32
C SER A 10 12.17 34.50 -10.47
N PHE A 11 12.03 33.32 -9.86
CA PHE A 11 10.87 32.97 -9.04
C PHE A 11 10.78 33.82 -7.76
N THR A 12 11.90 33.96 -7.03
CA THR A 12 11.97 34.81 -5.82
C THR A 12 11.73 36.28 -6.14
N SER A 13 12.22 36.78 -7.28
CA SER A 13 11.93 38.14 -7.75
C SER A 13 10.46 38.33 -8.09
N SER A 14 9.80 37.32 -8.67
CA SER A 14 8.38 37.36 -9.00
C SER A 14 7.50 37.43 -7.75
N ILE A 15 7.79 36.61 -6.73
CA ILE A 15 7.09 36.65 -5.43
C ILE A 15 7.24 38.02 -4.78
N ARG A 16 8.47 38.54 -4.74
CA ARG A 16 8.78 39.85 -4.14
C ARG A 16 8.02 40.97 -4.85
N PHE A 17 7.94 40.92 -6.19
CA PHE A 17 7.18 41.91 -6.96
C PHE A 17 5.68 41.86 -6.64
N SER A 18 5.08 40.66 -6.61
CA SER A 18 3.66 40.51 -6.27
C SER A 18 3.34 41.00 -4.86
N LEU A 19 4.21 40.71 -3.88
CA LEU A 19 4.06 41.16 -2.50
C LEU A 19 4.10 42.69 -2.40
N HIS A 20 5.13 43.33 -2.94
CA HIS A 20 5.25 44.79 -2.88
C HIS A 20 4.12 45.51 -3.63
N ALA A 21 3.68 44.97 -4.78
CA ALA A 21 2.55 45.53 -5.51
C ALA A 21 1.23 45.41 -4.72
N TYR A 22 1.04 44.31 -3.98
CA TYR A 22 -0.12 44.11 -3.12
C TYR A 22 -0.09 45.03 -1.89
N GLU A 23 1.06 45.16 -1.24
CA GLU A 23 1.28 46.08 -0.10
C GLU A 23 1.01 47.53 -0.51
N ALA A 24 1.51 47.97 -1.67
CA ALA A 24 1.28 49.32 -2.18
C ALA A 24 -0.22 49.63 -2.39
N LEU A 25 -1.03 48.65 -2.83
CA LEU A 25 -2.48 48.83 -2.97
C LEU A 25 -3.20 48.84 -1.61
N LYS A 26 -2.69 48.13 -0.61
CA LYS A 26 -3.20 48.23 0.77
C LYS A 26 -2.92 49.60 1.38
N ASP A 27 -1.73 50.13 1.16
CA ASP A 27 -1.37 51.47 1.60
C ASP A 27 -2.25 52.53 0.91
N GLU A 28 -2.48 52.39 -0.41
CA GLU A 28 -3.39 53.27 -1.15
C GLU A 28 -4.83 53.18 -0.62
N GLN A 29 -5.34 51.98 -0.33
CA GLN A 29 -6.65 51.78 0.28
C GLN A 29 -6.74 52.52 1.63
N PHE A 30 -5.73 52.36 2.49
CA PHE A 30 -5.67 53.01 3.79
C PHE A 30 -5.75 54.54 3.66
N PHE A 31 -4.98 55.14 2.74
CA PHE A 31 -5.02 56.59 2.52
C PHE A 31 -6.35 57.08 1.94
N CYS A 32 -7.01 56.30 1.09
CA CYS A 32 -8.36 56.62 0.60
C CYS A 32 -9.38 56.63 1.76
N GLU A 33 -9.32 55.63 2.64
CA GLU A 33 -10.18 55.52 3.82
C GLU A 33 -9.97 56.67 4.80
N GLU A 34 -8.71 57.06 5.08
CA GLU A 34 -8.39 58.22 5.94
C GLU A 34 -8.93 59.55 5.37
N GLN A 35 -8.92 59.71 4.04
CA GLN A 35 -9.39 60.93 3.37
C GLN A 35 -10.91 60.92 3.10
N GLY A 36 -11.61 59.84 3.44
CA GLY A 36 -13.03 59.65 3.14
C GLY A 36 -13.33 59.50 1.63
N ALA A 37 -12.32 59.17 0.83
CA ALA A 37 -12.44 58.96 -0.61
C ALA A 37 -12.71 57.48 -0.94
N PRO A 38 -13.54 57.16 -1.95
CA PRO A 38 -13.81 55.78 -2.33
C PRO A 38 -12.61 55.14 -3.04
N PHE A 39 -12.20 53.94 -2.60
CA PHE A 39 -11.17 53.14 -3.25
C PHE A 39 -11.73 52.40 -4.47
N THR A 40 -11.07 52.48 -5.63
CA THR A 40 -11.59 51.96 -6.91
C THR A 40 -10.87 50.71 -7.43
N LYS A 41 -9.73 50.33 -6.82
CA LYS A 41 -8.85 49.26 -7.31
C LYS A 41 -9.05 47.91 -6.61
N HIS A 42 -10.25 47.64 -6.10
CA HIS A 42 -10.56 46.39 -5.39
C HIS A 42 -10.30 45.13 -6.24
N ASN A 43 -10.59 45.18 -7.54
CA ASN A 43 -10.36 44.04 -8.43
C ASN A 43 -8.86 43.76 -8.60
N ASP A 44 -8.05 44.79 -8.82
CA ASP A 44 -6.59 44.66 -8.98
C ASP A 44 -5.95 44.12 -7.69
N MET A 45 -6.43 44.59 -6.53
CA MET A 45 -5.99 44.10 -5.23
C MET A 45 -6.33 42.61 -5.03
N GLN A 46 -7.53 42.18 -5.40
CA GLN A 46 -7.91 40.75 -5.33
C GLN A 46 -7.07 39.87 -6.26
N VAL A 47 -6.76 40.34 -7.48
CA VAL A 47 -5.93 39.59 -8.42
C VAL A 47 -4.50 39.43 -7.89
N LEU A 48 -3.91 40.49 -7.35
CA LEU A 48 -2.58 40.45 -6.76
C LEU A 48 -2.52 39.58 -5.52
N GLN A 49 -3.56 39.64 -4.66
CA GLN A 49 -3.67 38.76 -3.49
C GLN A 49 -3.67 37.28 -3.89
N ARG A 50 -4.55 36.88 -4.81
CA ARG A 50 -4.63 35.49 -5.29
C ARG A 50 -3.32 35.02 -5.91
N ARG A 51 -2.65 35.89 -6.67
CA ARG A 51 -1.34 35.58 -7.24
C ARG A 51 -0.31 35.35 -6.13
N TYR A 52 -0.25 36.24 -5.15
CA TYR A 52 0.70 36.12 -4.04
C TYR A 52 0.46 34.84 -3.22
N GLU A 53 -0.79 34.56 -2.84
CA GLU A 53 -1.17 33.33 -2.12
C GLU A 53 -0.76 32.08 -2.90
N LYS A 54 -1.02 32.03 -4.22
CA LYS A 54 -0.61 30.91 -5.06
C LYS A 54 0.90 30.73 -5.09
N GLN A 55 1.65 31.82 -5.27
CA GLN A 55 3.11 31.76 -5.32
C GLN A 55 3.71 31.36 -3.95
N GLN A 56 3.05 31.71 -2.85
CA GLN A 56 3.46 31.30 -1.51
C GLN A 56 3.29 29.79 -1.29
N VAL A 57 2.17 29.22 -1.72
CA VAL A 57 1.94 27.76 -1.66
C VAL A 57 2.99 27.02 -2.48
N GLU A 58 3.25 27.48 -3.72
CA GLU A 58 4.26 26.86 -4.58
C GLU A 58 5.68 26.98 -3.98
N ALA A 59 6.02 28.11 -3.36
CA ALA A 59 7.30 28.29 -2.69
C ALA A 59 7.46 27.38 -1.46
N ASP A 60 6.38 27.16 -0.70
CA ASP A 60 6.36 26.25 0.45
C ASP A 60 6.59 24.80 0.02
N GLU A 61 5.95 24.36 -1.08
CA GLU A 61 6.19 23.04 -1.68
C GLU A 61 7.66 22.87 -2.11
N TYR A 62 8.23 23.82 -2.85
CA TYR A 62 9.66 23.76 -3.22
C TYR A 62 10.59 23.75 -2.01
N THR A 63 10.24 24.46 -0.95
CA THR A 63 11.04 24.49 0.28
C THR A 63 11.01 23.13 0.98
N LYS A 64 9.84 22.49 1.06
CA LYS A 64 9.69 21.14 1.60
C LYS A 64 10.51 20.13 0.80
N ASP A 65 10.44 20.18 -0.53
CA ASP A 65 11.22 19.31 -1.41
C ASP A 65 12.72 19.51 -1.21
N TRP A 66 13.16 20.77 -1.10
CA TRP A 66 14.55 21.11 -0.83
C TRP A 66 15.04 20.55 0.50
N ILE A 67 14.28 20.76 1.58
CA ILE A 67 14.62 20.23 2.91
C ILE A 67 14.75 18.71 2.84
N ALA A 68 13.76 18.02 2.26
CA ALA A 68 13.78 16.57 2.12
C ALA A 68 14.99 16.08 1.30
N CYS A 69 15.31 16.75 0.19
CA CYS A 69 16.46 16.40 -0.64
C CYS A 69 17.79 16.57 0.12
N PHE A 70 17.98 17.69 0.83
CA PHE A 70 19.19 17.92 1.59
C PHE A 70 19.33 16.98 2.78
N GLU A 71 18.24 16.67 3.48
CA GLU A 71 18.24 15.66 4.54
C GLU A 71 18.66 14.28 4.01
N LEU A 72 18.19 13.88 2.82
CA LEU A 72 18.59 12.62 2.19
C LEU A 72 20.07 12.63 1.80
N ILE A 73 20.56 13.71 1.19
CA ILE A 73 21.97 13.86 0.85
C ILE A 73 22.84 13.77 2.11
N SER A 74 22.47 14.47 3.18
CA SER A 74 23.18 14.41 4.45
C SER A 74 23.19 13.00 5.05
N LYS A 75 22.07 12.27 4.98
CA LYS A 75 22.00 10.86 5.41
C LYS A 75 22.92 9.97 4.58
N ILE A 76 22.95 10.14 3.25
CA ILE A 76 23.86 9.40 2.35
C ILE A 76 25.31 9.65 2.74
N ILE A 77 25.69 10.92 2.89
CA ILE A 77 27.05 11.30 3.26
C ILE A 77 27.43 10.65 4.60
N HIS A 78 26.57 10.75 5.61
CA HIS A 78 26.85 10.17 6.94
C HIS A 78 27.03 8.65 6.89
N VAL A 79 26.20 7.95 6.10
CA VAL A 79 26.26 6.50 5.92
C VAL A 79 27.56 6.07 5.23
N GLU A 80 28.03 6.85 4.26
CA GLU A 80 29.27 6.59 3.54
C GLU A 80 30.52 7.00 4.32
N GLU A 81 30.48 8.10 5.09
CA GLU A 81 31.56 8.49 6.00
C GLU A 81 31.77 7.47 7.13
N ALA A 82 30.70 6.79 7.55
CA ALA A 82 30.76 5.72 8.54
C ALA A 82 31.09 4.34 7.94
N ARG A 83 31.32 4.24 6.62
CA ARG A 83 31.67 2.98 5.96
C ARG A 83 33.14 2.63 6.23
N ASN A 84 33.38 1.40 6.68
CA ASN A 84 34.73 0.84 6.79
C ASN A 84 35.20 0.34 5.42
N ASP A 85 36.52 0.33 5.19
CA ASP A 85 37.12 -0.11 3.92
C ASP A 85 36.74 -1.56 3.49
N ASP A 86 36.31 -2.40 4.43
CA ASP A 86 35.88 -3.78 4.19
C ASP A 86 34.36 -3.94 4.01
N ASP A 87 33.58 -2.90 4.22
CA ASP A 87 32.13 -2.92 4.11
C ASP A 87 31.69 -2.65 2.66
N THR A 88 31.54 -3.72 1.88
CA THR A 88 31.09 -3.71 0.48
C THR A 88 29.58 -3.89 0.32
N LYS A 89 28.82 -3.90 1.42
CA LYS A 89 27.37 -4.16 1.36
C LYS A 89 26.60 -2.95 0.87
N ASP A 90 25.50 -3.22 0.17
CA ASP A 90 24.52 -2.20 -0.17
C ASP A 90 23.83 -1.68 1.10
N LYS A 91 23.63 -0.37 1.16
CA LYS A 91 22.98 0.31 2.29
C LYS A 91 21.72 1.00 1.80
N LEU A 92 20.63 0.87 2.57
CA LEU A 92 19.34 1.45 2.24
C LEU A 92 19.04 2.60 3.20
N ILE A 93 18.48 3.69 2.67
CA ILE A 93 18.08 4.85 3.46
C ILE A 93 16.56 4.99 3.42
N ALA A 94 15.97 4.92 4.60
CA ALA A 94 14.55 5.12 4.80
C ALA A 94 14.11 6.56 4.59
N VAL A 95 13.03 6.74 3.83
CA VAL A 95 12.21 7.96 3.85
C VAL A 95 10.94 7.67 4.67
N GLY A 96 11.12 7.27 5.93
CA GLY A 96 10.05 6.79 6.79
C GLY A 96 10.59 6.23 8.11
N ASN A 97 9.73 5.55 8.86
CA ASN A 97 10.15 4.85 10.07
C ASN A 97 10.76 3.47 9.71
N GLU A 98 11.54 2.88 10.61
CA GLU A 98 12.15 1.55 10.39
C GLU A 98 11.08 0.47 10.16
N GLN A 99 9.89 0.62 10.76
CA GLN A 99 8.80 -0.34 10.66
C GLN A 99 8.21 -0.41 9.24
N ASP A 100 8.11 0.72 8.55
CA ASP A 100 7.66 0.86 7.15
C ASP A 100 8.54 0.01 6.23
N ILE A 101 9.84 -0.05 6.54
CA ILE A 101 10.83 -0.86 5.82
C ILE A 101 10.80 -2.31 6.26
N SER A 102 10.65 -2.59 7.55
CA SER A 102 10.67 -3.96 8.07
C SER A 102 9.57 -4.84 7.45
N HIS A 103 8.43 -4.24 7.11
CA HIS A 103 7.35 -4.91 6.38
C HIS A 103 7.62 -4.98 4.88
N ALA A 104 8.16 -3.91 4.28
CA ALA A 104 8.45 -3.85 2.84
C ALA A 104 9.65 -4.74 2.43
N LEU A 105 10.72 -4.81 3.22
CA LEU A 105 11.91 -5.62 2.93
C LEU A 105 11.73 -7.12 3.23
N LYS A 106 10.56 -7.56 3.71
CA LYS A 106 10.14 -8.97 3.62
C LYS A 106 9.70 -9.34 2.19
N PHE A 107 10.31 -8.76 1.16
CA PHE A 107 10.20 -9.29 -0.20
C PHE A 107 10.87 -10.67 -0.20
N VAL A 108 10.06 -11.71 -0.04
CA VAL A 108 10.50 -13.07 -0.31
C VAL A 108 10.53 -13.19 -1.82
N GLU A 109 11.71 -13.08 -2.43
CA GLU A 109 11.88 -13.48 -3.83
C GLU A 109 11.53 -14.97 -3.93
N THR A 110 10.39 -15.26 -4.55
CA THR A 110 9.81 -16.59 -4.59
C THR A 110 9.21 -16.84 -5.96
N GLU A 111 9.49 -18.00 -6.52
CA GLU A 111 8.85 -18.46 -7.75
C GLU A 111 7.51 -19.18 -7.47
N SER A 112 7.10 -19.24 -6.19
CA SER A 112 5.88 -19.92 -5.76
C SER A 112 4.64 -19.16 -6.22
N GLU A 113 4.00 -19.64 -7.30
CA GLU A 113 2.72 -19.10 -7.76
C GLU A 113 1.65 -19.29 -6.67
N LEU A 114 1.65 -20.42 -5.95
CA LEU A 114 0.69 -20.67 -4.88
C LEU A 114 0.83 -19.66 -3.74
N LEU A 115 2.05 -19.32 -3.33
CA LEU A 115 2.28 -18.34 -2.28
C LEU A 115 1.71 -16.97 -2.67
N HIS A 116 2.02 -16.50 -3.87
CA HIS A 116 1.53 -15.22 -4.37
C HIS A 116 0.00 -15.17 -4.45
N LEU A 117 -0.62 -16.19 -5.04
CA LEU A 117 -2.07 -16.28 -5.12
C LEU A 117 -2.72 -16.36 -3.74
N SER A 118 -2.08 -17.05 -2.80
CA SER A 118 -2.58 -17.22 -1.43
C SER A 118 -2.57 -15.91 -0.65
N LEU A 119 -1.49 -15.12 -0.75
CA LEU A 119 -1.38 -13.81 -0.10
C LEU A 119 -2.37 -12.81 -0.70
N LEU A 120 -2.44 -12.74 -2.03
CA LEU A 120 -3.38 -11.85 -2.73
C LEU A 120 -4.84 -12.13 -2.34
N CYS A 121 -5.22 -13.40 -2.28
CA CYS A 121 -6.55 -13.79 -1.83
C CYS A 121 -6.78 -13.55 -0.34
N ASP A 122 -5.73 -13.62 0.49
CA ASP A 122 -5.82 -13.34 1.93
C ASP A 122 -6.13 -11.87 2.20
N ASP A 123 -5.44 -10.96 1.50
CA ASP A 123 -5.66 -9.51 1.60
C ASP A 123 -7.04 -9.10 1.09
N ALA A 124 -7.49 -9.71 -0.01
CA ALA A 124 -8.81 -9.45 -0.61
C ALA A 124 -10.00 -9.87 0.28
N GLU A 125 -9.79 -10.56 1.40
CA GLU A 125 -10.86 -10.78 2.39
C GLU A 125 -11.11 -9.54 3.25
N PHE A 126 -10.09 -8.70 3.46
CA PHE A 126 -10.16 -7.52 4.34
C PHE A 126 -10.41 -6.21 3.59
N PHE A 127 -9.97 -6.12 2.34
CA PHE A 127 -10.07 -4.91 1.51
C PHE A 127 -11.14 -5.08 0.42
N PRO A 128 -12.33 -4.45 0.55
CA PRO A 128 -13.43 -4.59 -0.41
C PRO A 128 -13.05 -4.18 -1.85
N ASP A 129 -12.32 -3.09 -2.01
CA ASP A 129 -11.90 -2.60 -3.32
C ASP A 129 -10.96 -3.61 -4.02
N LEU A 130 -10.05 -4.22 -3.23
CA LEU A 130 -9.16 -5.28 -3.74
C LEU A 130 -9.96 -6.55 -4.09
N GLN A 131 -11.00 -6.88 -3.33
CA GLN A 131 -11.87 -8.02 -3.63
C GLN A 131 -12.57 -7.88 -4.97
N ASP A 132 -13.09 -6.67 -5.26
CA ASP A 132 -13.81 -6.41 -6.51
C ASP A 132 -12.87 -6.45 -7.72
N GLU A 133 -11.65 -5.95 -7.60
CA GLU A 133 -10.63 -6.12 -8.64
C GLU A 133 -10.17 -7.58 -8.77
N LEU A 134 -9.98 -8.29 -7.64
CA LEU A 134 -9.53 -9.68 -7.65
C LEU A 134 -10.53 -10.61 -8.37
N ARG A 135 -11.84 -10.41 -8.18
CA ARG A 135 -12.90 -11.18 -8.86
C ARG A 135 -12.90 -11.04 -10.37
N LYS A 136 -12.33 -9.95 -10.91
CA LYS A 136 -12.19 -9.77 -12.37
C LYS A 136 -11.03 -10.59 -12.96
N THR A 137 -10.23 -11.23 -12.11
CA THR A 137 -9.05 -12.01 -12.48
C THR A 137 -9.24 -13.50 -12.19
N PRO A 138 -8.51 -14.41 -12.86
CA PRO A 138 -8.60 -15.85 -12.58
C PRO A 138 -7.85 -16.26 -11.29
N ALA A 139 -7.44 -15.32 -10.43
CA ALA A 139 -6.56 -15.61 -9.29
C ALA A 139 -7.19 -16.58 -8.28
N ILE A 140 -8.46 -16.38 -7.93
CA ILE A 140 -9.20 -17.23 -6.99
C ILE A 140 -9.33 -18.64 -7.56
N GLU A 141 -9.79 -18.76 -8.81
CA GLU A 141 -9.94 -20.04 -9.50
C GLU A 141 -8.60 -20.79 -9.64
N LYS A 142 -7.53 -20.09 -10.06
CA LYS A 142 -6.18 -20.67 -10.18
C LYS A 142 -5.71 -21.25 -8.86
N ARG A 143 -5.85 -20.52 -7.76
CA ARG A 143 -5.48 -20.98 -6.41
C ARG A 143 -6.29 -22.20 -6.02
N SER A 144 -7.62 -22.13 -6.14
CA SER A 144 -8.54 -23.22 -5.83
C SER A 144 -8.21 -24.49 -6.62
N ARG A 145 -7.82 -24.35 -7.89
CA ARG A 145 -7.38 -25.46 -8.74
C ARG A 145 -6.05 -26.05 -8.28
N GLN A 146 -5.08 -25.24 -7.86
CA GLN A 146 -3.82 -25.74 -7.29
C GLN A 146 -4.07 -26.51 -5.98
N LEU A 147 -4.89 -25.97 -5.08
CA LEU A 147 -5.28 -26.64 -3.84
C LEU A 147 -6.04 -27.94 -4.11
N SER A 148 -6.97 -27.95 -5.07
CA SER A 148 -7.71 -29.15 -5.46
C SER A 148 -6.80 -30.25 -6.00
N ARG A 149 -5.81 -29.90 -6.83
CA ARG A 149 -4.80 -30.85 -7.31
C ARG A 149 -3.99 -31.44 -6.15
N ALA A 150 -3.65 -30.62 -5.16
CA ALA A 150 -2.94 -31.07 -3.97
C ALA A 150 -3.77 -32.03 -3.12
N LEU A 151 -5.06 -31.72 -2.93
CA LEU A 151 -6.04 -32.59 -2.26
C LEU A 151 -6.17 -33.95 -2.95
N MET A 152 -6.36 -33.95 -4.27
CA MET A 152 -6.50 -35.17 -5.07
C MET A 152 -5.25 -36.06 -5.00
N LYS A 153 -4.05 -35.47 -5.05
CA LYS A 153 -2.78 -36.22 -4.88
C LYS A 153 -2.69 -36.94 -3.54
N LYS A 154 -3.46 -36.51 -2.53
CA LYS A 154 -3.51 -37.11 -1.18
C LYS A 154 -4.77 -37.93 -0.92
N GLY A 155 -5.60 -38.16 -1.93
CA GLY A 155 -6.80 -38.98 -1.85
C GLY A 155 -8.04 -38.27 -1.31
N PHE A 156 -8.01 -36.93 -1.23
CA PHE A 156 -9.19 -36.13 -0.87
C PHE A 156 -9.97 -35.69 -2.12
N GLU A 157 -11.27 -35.46 -1.95
CA GLU A 157 -12.12 -34.90 -2.99
C GLU A 157 -11.77 -33.42 -3.27
N PRO A 158 -11.87 -32.96 -4.53
CA PRO A 158 -11.55 -31.58 -4.91
C PRO A 158 -12.70 -30.61 -4.58
N ILE A 159 -13.01 -30.45 -3.29
CA ILE A 159 -14.20 -29.73 -2.79
C ILE A 159 -14.35 -28.29 -3.32
N PHE A 160 -13.25 -27.62 -3.68
CA PHE A 160 -13.31 -26.25 -4.20
C PHE A 160 -14.00 -26.15 -5.57
N MET A 161 -14.05 -27.26 -6.33
CA MET A 161 -14.70 -27.30 -7.64
C MET A 161 -16.22 -27.22 -7.56
N GLU A 162 -16.79 -27.45 -6.37
CA GLU A 162 -18.23 -27.38 -6.09
C GLU A 162 -18.65 -26.01 -5.53
N MET A 163 -17.68 -25.12 -5.30
CA MET A 163 -17.87 -23.83 -4.66
C MET A 163 -17.91 -22.68 -5.68
N ASP A 164 -18.74 -21.68 -5.42
CA ASP A 164 -18.67 -20.39 -6.13
C ASP A 164 -17.39 -19.59 -5.73
N GLU A 165 -17.06 -18.54 -6.47
CA GLU A 165 -15.84 -17.75 -6.22
C GLU A 165 -15.76 -17.17 -4.79
N LYS A 166 -16.88 -16.76 -4.22
CA LYS A 166 -16.92 -16.19 -2.86
C LYS A 166 -16.65 -17.28 -1.83
N GLN A 167 -17.26 -18.43 -2.00
CA GLN A 167 -17.01 -19.60 -1.16
C GLN A 167 -15.55 -20.07 -1.29
N GLN A 168 -15.01 -20.15 -2.51
CA GLN A 168 -13.61 -20.48 -2.75
C GLN A 168 -12.63 -19.52 -2.10
N LEU A 169 -12.92 -18.21 -2.12
CA LEU A 169 -12.10 -17.19 -1.46
C LEU A 169 -12.02 -17.44 0.05
N ILE A 170 -13.19 -17.53 0.70
CA ILE A 170 -13.33 -17.68 2.15
C ILE A 170 -12.77 -19.02 2.63
N ALA A 171 -13.12 -20.11 1.93
CA ALA A 171 -12.71 -21.47 2.26
C ALA A 171 -11.20 -21.65 2.05
N GLY A 172 -10.66 -21.17 0.92
CA GLY A 172 -9.23 -21.25 0.63
C GLY A 172 -8.39 -20.46 1.64
N ASN A 173 -8.85 -19.26 2.04
CA ASN A 173 -8.19 -18.48 3.08
C ASN A 173 -8.22 -19.21 4.43
N ALA A 174 -9.36 -19.79 4.80
CA ALA A 174 -9.48 -20.54 6.05
C ALA A 174 -8.52 -21.72 6.13
N MET A 175 -8.47 -22.53 5.07
CA MET A 175 -7.56 -23.67 4.95
C MET A 175 -6.10 -23.23 5.11
N LEU A 176 -5.68 -22.26 4.29
CA LEU A 176 -4.29 -21.80 4.25
C LEU A 176 -3.87 -21.10 5.55
N ARG A 177 -4.72 -20.28 6.17
CA ARG A 177 -4.43 -19.67 7.48
C ARG A 177 -4.20 -20.72 8.56
N GLN A 178 -5.05 -21.75 8.59
CA GLN A 178 -4.93 -22.82 9.59
C GLN A 178 -3.64 -23.63 9.36
N MET A 179 -3.32 -23.95 8.11
CA MET A 179 -2.08 -24.64 7.76
C MET A 179 -0.87 -23.77 8.10
N ALA A 180 -0.89 -22.47 7.78
CA ALA A 180 0.19 -21.54 8.05
C ALA A 180 0.47 -21.45 9.55
N LYS A 181 -0.58 -21.32 10.39
CA LYS A 181 -0.46 -21.29 11.85
C LYS A 181 0.17 -22.56 12.44
N ILE A 182 -0.05 -23.71 11.82
CA ILE A 182 0.57 -24.97 12.24
C ILE A 182 2.03 -25.05 11.77
N ALA A 183 2.31 -24.57 10.56
CA ALA A 183 3.65 -24.57 9.98
C ALA A 183 4.59 -23.56 10.67
N ASP A 184 4.04 -22.42 11.10
CA ASP A 184 4.72 -21.40 11.86
C ASP A 184 3.70 -20.60 12.71
N PRO A 185 3.65 -20.84 14.04
CA PRO A 185 2.74 -20.13 14.93
C PRO A 185 3.11 -18.66 15.15
N ASP A 186 4.39 -18.30 14.97
CA ASP A 186 4.94 -17.01 15.40
C ASP A 186 5.06 -16.02 14.23
N ASP A 187 5.31 -16.50 13.00
CA ASP A 187 5.33 -15.67 11.79
C ASP A 187 4.36 -16.20 10.72
N LYS A 188 3.26 -15.47 10.52
CA LYS A 188 2.23 -15.77 9.51
C LYS A 188 2.84 -15.89 8.11
N MET A 189 3.71 -14.97 7.70
CA MET A 189 4.26 -14.95 6.34
C MET A 189 5.17 -16.15 6.10
N GLU A 190 6.00 -16.47 7.09
CA GLU A 190 6.84 -17.67 7.06
C GLU A 190 5.99 -18.96 7.06
N GLY A 191 4.87 -18.97 7.80
CA GLY A 191 3.88 -20.04 7.77
C GLY A 191 3.29 -20.26 6.38
N TYR A 192 2.86 -19.20 5.69
CA TYR A 192 2.35 -19.28 4.32
C TYR A 192 3.43 -19.78 3.36
N ARG A 193 4.67 -19.29 3.48
CA ARG A 193 5.80 -19.71 2.65
C ARG A 193 6.09 -21.21 2.79
N LYS A 194 6.15 -21.71 4.04
CA LYS A 194 6.33 -23.14 4.33
C LYS A 194 5.19 -23.97 3.70
N VAL A 195 3.94 -23.57 3.90
CA VAL A 195 2.77 -24.27 3.35
C VAL A 195 2.80 -24.34 1.84
N ALA A 196 3.05 -23.21 1.17
CA ALA A 196 3.11 -23.16 -0.29
C ALA A 196 4.22 -24.07 -0.83
N ASN A 197 5.43 -23.97 -0.26
CA ASN A 197 6.55 -24.84 -0.60
C ASN A 197 6.22 -26.32 -0.40
N TYR A 198 5.55 -26.68 0.70
CA TYR A 198 5.15 -28.07 0.95
C TYR A 198 4.14 -28.60 -0.06
N ILE A 199 3.18 -27.76 -0.46
CA ILE A 199 2.16 -28.13 -1.45
C ILE A 199 2.78 -28.28 -2.84
N GLU A 200 3.64 -27.35 -3.25
CA GLU A 200 4.25 -27.32 -4.57
C GLU A 200 5.35 -28.36 -4.75
N ALA A 201 6.25 -28.51 -3.77
CA ALA A 201 7.32 -29.51 -3.81
C ALA A 201 6.75 -30.94 -3.69
N GLY A 202 5.60 -31.12 -3.05
CA GLY A 202 5.00 -32.44 -2.81
C GLY A 202 5.80 -33.35 -1.84
N GLU A 203 6.98 -32.92 -1.40
CA GLU A 203 7.99 -33.74 -0.70
C GLU A 203 7.86 -33.75 0.84
N TYR A 204 7.25 -32.75 1.48
CA TYR A 204 7.17 -32.69 2.96
C TYR A 204 5.84 -33.15 3.56
N LEU A 205 4.90 -33.58 2.72
CA LEU A 205 3.52 -33.92 3.12
C LEU A 205 3.34 -35.42 3.41
N SER A 206 4.38 -36.07 3.93
CA SER A 206 4.36 -37.48 4.34
C SER A 206 3.55 -37.70 5.62
N ASN A 207 3.30 -36.64 6.39
CA ASN A 207 2.44 -36.63 7.57
C ASN A 207 1.12 -35.90 7.27
N HIS A 208 0.02 -36.63 7.12
CA HIS A 208 -1.34 -36.13 6.80
C HIS A 208 -1.89 -35.03 7.75
N LYS A 209 -1.22 -34.69 8.85
CA LYS A 209 -1.71 -33.78 9.90
C LYS A 209 -2.02 -32.37 9.39
N LEU A 210 -1.20 -31.83 8.48
CA LEU A 210 -1.36 -30.46 7.98
C LEU A 210 -2.59 -30.32 7.07
N PHE A 211 -2.77 -31.27 6.13
CA PHE A 211 -3.95 -31.32 5.27
C PHE A 211 -5.22 -31.60 6.07
N ASN A 212 -5.18 -32.52 7.03
CA ASN A 212 -6.32 -32.80 7.91
C ASN A 212 -6.75 -31.55 8.69
N ALA A 213 -5.80 -30.76 9.20
CA ALA A 213 -6.12 -29.51 9.88
C ALA A 213 -6.70 -28.45 8.94
N GLY A 214 -6.17 -28.34 7.71
CA GLY A 214 -6.74 -27.49 6.67
C GLY A 214 -8.18 -27.88 6.31
N MET A 215 -8.44 -29.18 6.16
CA MET A 215 -9.77 -29.74 5.88
C MET A 215 -10.76 -29.50 7.03
N ASN A 216 -10.33 -29.66 8.29
CA ASN A 216 -11.19 -29.36 9.43
C ASN A 216 -11.61 -27.88 9.45
N ALA A 217 -10.68 -26.97 9.15
CA ALA A 217 -10.99 -25.54 9.04
C ALA A 217 -11.93 -25.21 7.87
N LEU A 218 -11.86 -25.97 6.77
CA LEU A 218 -12.79 -25.89 5.65
C LEU A 218 -14.20 -26.31 6.08
N SER A 219 -14.34 -27.47 6.73
CA SER A 219 -15.63 -27.99 7.18
C SER A 219 -16.32 -27.04 8.17
N ASP A 220 -15.59 -26.50 9.16
CA ASP A 220 -16.16 -25.58 10.16
C ASP A 220 -16.70 -24.27 9.56
N LYS A 221 -16.07 -23.75 8.50
CA LYS A 221 -16.52 -22.52 7.82
C LYS A 221 -17.55 -22.80 6.72
N ALA A 222 -17.45 -23.92 6.01
CA ALA A 222 -18.45 -24.34 5.03
C ALA A 222 -19.82 -24.59 5.70
N LEU A 223 -19.83 -25.24 6.87
CA LEU A 223 -21.04 -25.41 7.71
C LEU A 223 -21.64 -24.08 8.18
N ARG A 224 -20.81 -23.05 8.41
CA ARG A 224 -21.29 -21.70 8.75
C ARG A 224 -21.83 -20.94 7.54
N LEU A 225 -21.33 -21.21 6.35
CA LEU A 225 -21.83 -20.63 5.10
C LEU A 225 -23.19 -21.20 4.69
N GLU A 226 -23.44 -22.50 4.92
CA GLU A 226 -24.78 -23.11 4.76
C GLU A 226 -25.85 -22.46 5.66
N ASN A 227 -25.47 -22.02 6.85
CA ASN A 227 -26.36 -21.32 7.79
C ASN A 227 -26.64 -19.85 7.40
N LEU A 228 -25.83 -19.26 6.50
CA LEU A 228 -26.02 -17.90 5.99
C LEU A 228 -26.84 -17.85 4.68
N THR A 229 -27.07 -19.00 4.05
CA THR A 229 -27.81 -19.12 2.78
C THR A 229 -29.24 -19.63 2.93
N GLN A 230 -29.75 -19.86 4.15
CA GLN A 230 -31.20 -20.07 4.32
C GLN A 230 -31.95 -18.77 3.99
N PRO A 231 -32.84 -18.77 2.99
CA PRO A 231 -33.67 -17.60 2.73
C PRO A 231 -34.60 -17.40 3.93
N ALA A 232 -34.67 -16.17 4.44
CA ALA A 232 -35.74 -15.76 5.32
C ALA A 232 -37.06 -16.00 4.57
N LEU A 233 -37.75 -17.08 4.92
CA LEU A 233 -39.14 -17.31 4.52
C LEU A 233 -39.96 -16.18 5.13
N LEU A 234 -40.19 -15.13 4.34
CA LEU A 234 -41.22 -14.15 4.61
C LEU A 234 -42.57 -14.83 4.36
N GLU A 235 -43.38 -14.78 5.41
CA GLU A 235 -44.77 -15.22 5.43
C GLU A 235 -45.58 -14.61 4.28
N GLY A 236 -46.46 -15.44 3.72
CA GLY A 236 -47.55 -15.09 2.82
C GLY A 236 -48.61 -16.16 2.90
#